data_AF-A0A2N6G549-F1
#
_entry.id   AF-A0A2N6G549-F1
#
_cell.length_a   1.000
_cell.length_b   1.000
_cell.length_c   1.000
_cell.angle_alpha   90.00
_cell.angle_beta   90.00
_cell.angle_gamma   90.00
#
_symmetry.space_group_name_H-M   'P 1'
#
loop_
_entity.id
_entity.type
_entity.pdbx_description
1 polymer ?
#
loop_
_entity_poly.entity_id
_entity_poly.type
_entity_poly.pdbx_seq_one_letter_code
_entity_poly.pdbx_strand_id
1 'polypeptide(L)'
;MNFLLVSVHRVTLYIPPSSLPKHSWISMMSDLENHFGDDASISEEDNQNISAFLIKNSAETSTKEFSFKILNSIGNKDIIAITHTDFWKKEHEEIPKKVFGHADVKSKANCKACHSDVEKGLIEDDKIKNIRAFM
;
A
#
# COMPACT_ATOMS: atom_id res chain seq x y z
N MET A 1 25.81 -7.88 27.90
CA MET A 1 25.20 -8.12 26.56
C MET A 1 23.81 -7.53 26.58
N ASN A 2 23.68 -6.27 26.13
CA ASN A 2 22.37 -5.65 25.92
C ASN A 2 21.95 -5.96 24.49
N PHE A 3 20.99 -6.88 24.34
CA PHE A 3 20.22 -6.95 23.11
C PHE A 3 19.33 -5.70 23.08
N LEU A 4 19.75 -4.68 22.32
CA LEU A 4 18.85 -3.65 21.86
C LEU A 4 17.79 -4.36 21.01
N LEU A 5 16.59 -4.49 21.59
CA LEU A 5 15.38 -4.76 20.84
C LEU A 5 15.21 -3.60 19.86
N VAL A 6 15.78 -3.75 18.66
CA VAL A 6 15.34 -2.95 17.51
C VAL A 6 13.89 -3.38 17.32
N SER A 7 12.98 -2.58 17.87
CA SER A 7 11.56 -2.72 17.67
C SER A 7 11.28 -2.35 16.22
N VAL A 8 11.57 -3.28 15.31
CA VAL A 8 10.90 -3.33 14.02
C VAL A 8 9.44 -3.52 14.37
N HIS A 9 8.72 -2.41 14.53
CA HIS A 9 7.27 -2.42 14.45
C HIS A 9 6.99 -3.01 13.08
N ARG A 10 6.70 -4.31 13.02
CA ARG A 10 6.26 -4.97 11.80
C ARG A 10 4.91 -4.35 11.46
N VAL A 11 4.95 -3.28 10.68
CA VAL A 11 3.78 -2.64 10.09
C VAL A 11 3.36 -3.57 8.96
N THR A 12 2.60 -4.61 9.29
CA THR A 12 2.04 -5.52 8.27
C THR A 12 0.90 -4.79 7.58
N LEU A 13 1.23 -4.08 6.51
CA LEU A 13 0.27 -3.53 5.56
C LEU A 13 0.05 -4.52 4.44
N TYR A 14 -1.22 -4.82 4.18
CA TYR A 14 -1.63 -5.74 3.13
C TYR A 14 -1.90 -4.96 1.86
N ILE A 15 -0.88 -4.85 1.01
CA ILE A 15 -0.94 -4.14 -0.26
C ILE A 15 -0.77 -5.17 -1.38
N PRO A 16 -1.82 -5.45 -2.18
CA PRO A 16 -1.70 -6.39 -3.30
C PRO A 16 -0.64 -5.92 -4.31
N PRO A 17 0.17 -6.82 -4.90
CA PRO A 17 1.13 -6.43 -5.94
C PRO A 17 0.48 -5.69 -7.12
N SER A 18 -0.77 -6.03 -7.44
CA SER A 18 -1.56 -5.44 -8.52
C SER A 18 -2.05 -4.01 -8.24
N SER A 19 -1.60 -3.41 -7.14
CA SER A 19 -2.03 -2.08 -6.68
C SER A 19 -1.08 -0.95 -7.06
N LEU A 20 0.11 -1.28 -7.57
CA LEU A 20 1.04 -0.33 -8.14
C LEU A 20 1.57 -0.82 -9.49
N PRO A 21 1.93 0.11 -10.40
CA PRO A 21 2.65 -0.20 -11.63
C PRO A 21 4.01 -0.84 -11.38
N LYS A 22 4.54 -1.51 -12.39
CA LYS A 22 5.88 -2.11 -12.37
C LYS A 22 6.97 -1.10 -12.01
N HIS A 23 6.94 0.10 -12.63
CA HIS A 23 7.97 1.11 -12.40
C HIS A 23 7.99 1.59 -10.93
N SER A 24 6.83 1.74 -10.31
CA SER A 24 6.68 2.09 -8.90
C SER A 24 7.31 1.06 -7.99
N TRP A 25 7.11 -0.23 -8.25
CA TRP A 25 7.74 -1.30 -7.48
C TRP A 25 9.25 -1.31 -7.63
N ILE A 26 9.77 -1.12 -8.85
CA ILE A 26 11.22 -1.02 -9.08
C ILE A 26 11.80 0.14 -8.28
N SER A 27 11.19 1.33 -8.35
CA SER A 27 11.66 2.51 -7.64
C SER A 27 11.63 2.33 -6.12
N MET A 28 10.62 1.64 -5.59
CA MET A 28 10.51 1.38 -4.14
C MET A 28 11.57 0.38 -3.67
N MET A 29 11.77 -0.70 -4.41
CA MET A 29 12.69 -1.77 -4.02
C MET A 29 14.16 -1.37 -4.19
N SER A 30 14.47 -0.35 -4.99
CA SER A 30 15.83 0.16 -5.16
C SER A 30 16.31 1.12 -4.07
N ASP A 31 15.44 1.51 -3.13
CA ASP A 31 15.70 2.57 -2.14
C ASP A 31 15.02 2.25 -0.79
N LEU A 32 15.16 0.99 -0.33
CA LEU A 32 14.48 0.49 0.87
C LEU A 32 15.05 1.11 2.16
N GLU A 33 16.29 1.59 2.15
CA GLU A 33 16.87 2.35 3.25
C GLU A 33 16.13 3.68 3.51
N ASN A 34 15.39 4.19 2.51
CA ASN A 34 14.59 5.41 2.58
C ASN A 34 13.08 5.12 2.47
N HIS A 35 12.62 4.02 3.06
CA HIS A 35 11.25 3.55 2.97
C HIS A 35 10.28 4.31 3.90
N PHE A 36 9.73 5.42 3.40
CA PHE A 36 8.72 6.24 4.10
C PHE A 36 9.15 6.76 5.49
N GLY A 37 10.45 7.03 5.65
CA GLY A 37 11.02 7.52 6.91
C GLY A 37 11.49 6.41 7.85
N ASP A 38 11.52 5.17 7.37
CA ASP A 38 12.11 4.01 8.06
C ASP A 38 13.09 3.28 7.11
N ASP A 39 13.94 2.44 7.68
CA ASP A 39 14.84 1.57 6.93
C ASP A 39 14.20 0.17 6.80
N ALA A 40 13.76 -0.15 5.58
CA ALA A 40 13.19 -1.43 5.22
C ALA A 40 14.18 -2.33 4.46
N SER A 41 15.49 -2.05 4.56
CA SER A 41 16.52 -2.82 3.88
C SER A 41 16.45 -4.31 4.26
N ILE A 42 16.66 -5.15 3.25
CA ILE A 42 16.64 -6.61 3.35
C ILE A 42 17.88 -7.18 2.65
N SER A 43 18.07 -8.49 2.72
CA SER A 43 19.15 -9.14 2.00
C SER A 43 19.01 -8.92 0.49
N GLU A 44 20.11 -8.93 -0.25
CA GLU A 44 20.08 -8.79 -1.71
C GLU A 44 19.27 -9.91 -2.38
N GLU A 45 19.40 -11.15 -1.89
CA GLU A 45 18.60 -12.28 -2.36
C GLU A 45 17.09 -12.08 -2.08
N ASP A 46 16.78 -11.63 -0.85
CA ASP A 46 15.56 -10.96 -0.41
C ASP A 46 14.92 -10.07 -1.48
N ASN A 47 15.67 -9.01 -1.77
CA ASN A 47 15.27 -7.93 -2.65
C ASN A 47 15.00 -8.44 -4.05
N GLN A 48 15.91 -9.22 -4.63
CA GLN A 48 15.76 -9.74 -5.99
C GLN A 48 14.50 -10.61 -6.14
N ASN A 49 14.27 -11.52 -5.19
CA ASN A 49 13.11 -12.42 -5.21
C ASN A 49 11.79 -11.66 -5.05
N ILE A 50 11.73 -10.73 -4.09
CA ILE A 50 10.53 -9.92 -3.83
C ILE A 50 10.27 -8.97 -5.00
N SER A 51 11.29 -8.28 -5.50
CA SER A 51 11.20 -7.40 -6.67
C SER A 51 10.67 -8.15 -7.88
N ALA A 52 11.21 -9.33 -8.19
CA ALA A 52 10.74 -10.16 -9.29
C ALA A 52 9.26 -10.55 -9.13
N PHE A 53 8.85 -10.92 -7.91
CA PHE A 53 7.45 -11.25 -7.61
C PHE A 53 6.52 -10.04 -7.79
N LEU A 54 6.88 -8.87 -7.25
CA LEU A 54 6.09 -7.63 -7.34
C LEU A 54 5.95 -7.17 -8.80
N ILE A 55 7.04 -7.17 -9.55
CA ILE A 55 7.07 -6.82 -10.98
C ILE A 55 6.21 -7.78 -11.81
N LYS A 56 6.29 -9.08 -11.54
CA LYS A 56 5.52 -10.10 -12.27
C LYS A 56 4.02 -10.00 -12.03
N ASN A 57 3.60 -9.49 -10.87
CA ASN A 57 2.20 -9.40 -10.46
C ASN A 57 1.72 -7.94 -10.34
N SER A 58 2.39 -7.01 -11.02
CA SER A 58 2.09 -5.58 -10.96
C SER A 58 0.74 -5.24 -11.59
N ALA A 59 0.28 -3.99 -11.42
CA ALA A 59 -1.01 -3.54 -11.92
C ALA A 59 -1.23 -3.83 -13.42
N GLU A 60 -0.18 -3.75 -14.24
CA GLU A 60 -0.22 -4.01 -15.68
C GLU A 60 -0.59 -5.45 -16.05
N THR A 61 -0.36 -6.40 -15.14
CA THR A 61 -0.63 -7.84 -15.36
C THR A 61 -1.98 -8.29 -14.81
N SER A 62 -2.70 -7.40 -14.14
CA SER A 62 -3.96 -7.70 -13.45
C SER A 62 -5.17 -7.43 -14.34
N THR A 63 -6.19 -8.26 -14.19
CA THR A 63 -7.51 -8.06 -14.82
C THR A 63 -8.51 -7.37 -13.87
N LYS A 64 -8.08 -6.96 -12.68
CA LYS A 64 -8.97 -6.34 -11.69
C LYS A 64 -9.24 -4.88 -12.03
N GLU A 65 -10.49 -4.46 -11.85
CA GLU A 65 -10.94 -3.10 -12.15
C GLU A 65 -10.07 -2.03 -11.47
N PHE A 66 -9.73 -2.23 -10.19
CA PHE A 66 -8.94 -1.25 -9.45
C PHE A 66 -7.53 -1.07 -10.01
N SER A 67 -6.91 -2.13 -10.54
CA SER A 67 -5.58 -2.06 -11.16
C SER A 67 -5.62 -1.16 -12.39
N PHE A 68 -6.65 -1.30 -13.23
CA PHE A 68 -6.86 -0.41 -14.38
C PHE A 68 -7.09 1.04 -13.96
N LYS A 69 -7.92 1.28 -12.94
CA LYS A 69 -8.19 2.63 -12.43
C LYS A 69 -6.92 3.28 -11.86
N ILE A 70 -6.09 2.53 -11.14
CA ILE A 70 -4.79 3.00 -10.66
C ILE A 70 -3.90 3.42 -11.83
N LEU A 71 -3.67 2.53 -12.80
CA LEU A 71 -2.82 2.80 -13.96
C LEU A 71 -3.26 4.07 -14.71
N ASN A 72 -4.56 4.22 -14.95
CA ASN A 72 -5.13 5.38 -15.63
C ASN A 72 -5.03 6.68 -14.83
N SER A 73 -4.85 6.60 -13.50
CA SER A 73 -4.79 7.76 -12.62
C SER A 73 -3.39 8.28 -12.33
N ILE A 74 -2.35 7.46 -12.55
CA ILE A 74 -0.96 7.81 -12.22
C ILE A 74 -0.35 8.70 -13.32
N GLY A 75 -0.70 8.47 -14.58
CA GLY A 75 -0.08 9.17 -15.72
C GLY A 75 1.44 8.95 -15.74
N ASN A 76 2.21 10.04 -15.87
CA ASN A 76 3.68 10.02 -15.88
C ASN A 76 4.29 10.35 -14.50
N LYS A 77 3.53 10.24 -13.41
CA LYS A 77 4.01 10.58 -12.06
C LYS A 77 4.75 9.39 -11.44
N ASP A 78 5.91 9.63 -10.85
CA ASP A 78 6.62 8.63 -10.06
C ASP A 78 5.95 8.48 -8.69
N ILE A 79 5.00 7.56 -8.59
CA ILE A 79 4.22 7.31 -7.37
C ILE A 79 4.57 5.93 -6.82
N ILE A 80 5.16 5.89 -5.64
CA ILE A 80 5.42 4.66 -4.88
C ILE A 80 4.39 4.39 -3.77
N ALA A 81 3.48 5.34 -3.51
CA ALA A 81 2.42 5.18 -2.50
C ALA A 81 1.04 5.23 -3.15
N ILE A 82 0.25 4.16 -3.03
CA ILE A 82 -1.10 4.11 -3.59
C ILE A 82 -1.99 5.26 -3.13
N THR A 83 -1.82 5.70 -1.88
CA THR A 83 -2.58 6.82 -1.28
C THR A 83 -2.29 8.18 -1.93
N HIS A 84 -1.25 8.28 -2.77
CA HIS A 84 -0.91 9.48 -3.52
C HIS A 84 -1.50 9.49 -4.94
N THR A 85 -2.04 8.37 -5.42
CA THR A 85 -2.71 8.31 -6.72
C THR A 85 -3.99 9.15 -6.73
N ASP A 86 -4.33 9.71 -7.89
CA ASP A 86 -5.54 10.53 -8.03
C ASP A 86 -6.80 9.67 -7.89
N PHE A 87 -6.74 8.40 -8.31
CA PHE A 87 -7.81 7.43 -8.06
C PHE A 87 -8.07 7.25 -6.57
N TRP A 88 -7.05 6.94 -5.76
CA TRP A 88 -7.24 6.74 -4.32
C TRP A 88 -7.83 7.99 -3.65
N LYS A 89 -7.29 9.17 -4.00
CA LYS A 89 -7.76 10.45 -3.44
C LYS A 89 -9.24 10.69 -3.74
N LYS A 90 -9.67 10.42 -4.96
CA LYS A 90 -11.07 10.58 -5.40
C LYS A 90 -11.99 9.60 -4.67
N GLU A 91 -11.65 8.32 -4.64
CA GLU A 91 -12.49 7.31 -3.97
C GLU A 91 -12.62 7.54 -2.45
N HIS A 92 -11.66 8.23 -1.83
CA HIS A 92 -11.64 8.50 -0.39
C HIS A 92 -11.93 9.97 -0.04
N GLU A 93 -12.39 10.80 -1.00
CA GLU A 93 -12.50 12.25 -0.80
C GLU A 93 -13.56 12.64 0.24
N GLU A 94 -14.64 11.86 0.32
CA GLU A 94 -15.76 12.06 1.25
C GLU A 94 -15.46 11.60 2.69
N ILE A 95 -14.30 10.98 2.93
CA ILE A 95 -13.91 10.51 4.27
C ILE A 95 -13.27 11.67 5.05
N PRO A 96 -13.83 12.07 6.22
CA PRO A 96 -13.25 13.14 7.02
C PRO A 96 -11.81 12.84 7.42
N LYS A 97 -10.91 13.82 7.26
CA LYS A 97 -9.46 13.65 7.55
C LYS A 97 -9.18 13.08 8.95
N LYS A 98 -10.00 13.42 9.95
CA LYS A 98 -9.88 12.90 11.34
C LYS A 98 -10.01 11.37 11.43
N VAL A 99 -10.76 10.73 10.54
CA VAL A 99 -10.95 9.28 10.52
C VAL A 99 -9.61 8.58 10.27
N PHE A 100 -8.77 9.11 9.38
CA PHE A 100 -7.44 8.56 9.13
C PHE A 100 -6.47 8.73 10.30
N GLY A 101 -6.76 9.63 11.25
CA GLY A 101 -6.02 9.80 12.49
C GLY A 101 -6.60 9.03 13.68
N HIS A 102 -7.71 8.31 13.51
CA HIS A 102 -8.32 7.50 14.57
C HIS A 102 -7.36 6.40 15.05
N ALA A 103 -7.37 6.06 16.34
CA ALA A 103 -6.41 5.11 16.94
C ALA A 103 -6.38 3.72 16.26
N ASP A 104 -7.54 3.26 15.77
CA ASP A 104 -7.67 1.99 15.05
C ASP A 104 -7.28 2.07 13.57
N VAL A 105 -7.34 3.26 12.97
CA VAL A 105 -7.00 3.47 11.55
C VAL A 105 -5.52 3.82 11.40
N LYS A 106 -5.03 4.75 12.24
CA LYS A 106 -3.65 5.27 12.34
C LYS A 106 -3.12 6.02 11.12
N SER A 107 -3.42 5.55 9.91
CA SER A 107 -3.01 6.21 8.68
C SER A 107 -3.84 5.75 7.48
N LYS A 108 -3.72 6.50 6.38
CA LYS A 108 -4.28 6.12 5.07
C LYS A 108 -3.72 4.81 4.52
N ALA A 109 -2.52 4.43 4.95
CA ALA A 109 -1.85 3.22 4.47
C ALA A 109 -2.46 1.94 5.07
N ASN A 110 -3.20 2.03 6.18
CA ASN A 110 -3.84 0.89 6.83
C ASN A 110 -5.17 0.50 6.16
N CYS A 111 -5.09 0.00 4.93
CA CYS A 111 -6.26 -0.39 4.13
C CYS A 111 -7.16 -1.40 4.86
N LYS A 112 -6.57 -2.33 5.62
CA LYS A 112 -7.27 -3.38 6.37
C LYS A 112 -8.17 -2.84 7.49
N ALA A 113 -7.92 -1.63 7.98
CA ALA A 113 -8.77 -0.98 8.97
C ALA A 113 -10.22 -0.89 8.49
N CYS A 114 -10.42 -0.57 7.20
CA CYS A 114 -11.73 -0.42 6.57
C CYS A 114 -12.07 -1.57 5.60
N HIS A 115 -11.12 -2.02 4.77
CA HIS A 115 -11.31 -3.08 3.77
C HIS A 115 -10.94 -4.44 4.38
N SER A 116 -11.94 -5.16 4.88
CA SER A 116 -11.72 -6.38 5.68
C SER A 116 -11.04 -7.50 4.89
N ASP A 117 -11.22 -7.57 3.57
CA ASP A 117 -10.68 -8.64 2.71
C ASP A 117 -9.52 -8.17 1.82
N VAL A 118 -8.88 -7.03 2.14
CA VAL A 118 -7.77 -6.49 1.31
C VAL A 118 -6.60 -7.46 1.13
N GLU A 119 -6.36 -8.35 2.10
CA GLU A 119 -5.34 -9.40 2.03
C GLU A 119 -5.63 -10.45 0.94
N LYS A 120 -6.90 -10.62 0.55
CA LYS A 120 -7.33 -11.46 -0.56
C LYS A 120 -7.31 -10.68 -1.88
N GLY A 121 -6.88 -9.41 -1.84
CA GLY A 121 -6.95 -8.48 -2.95
C GLY A 121 -8.38 -8.13 -3.35
N LEU A 122 -9.31 -8.19 -2.39
CA LEU A 122 -10.70 -7.76 -2.52
C LEU A 122 -10.85 -6.43 -1.80
N ILE A 123 -11.27 -5.40 -2.54
CA ILE A 123 -11.39 -4.03 -2.05
C ILE A 123 -12.76 -3.42 -2.34
N GLU A 124 -13.68 -4.24 -2.84
CA GLU A 124 -15.02 -3.88 -3.26
C GLU A 124 -15.90 -3.43 -2.08
N ASP A 125 -16.87 -2.57 -2.40
CA ASP A 125 -17.64 -1.78 -1.42
C ASP A 125 -18.45 -2.63 -0.43
N ASP A 126 -18.87 -3.84 -0.85
CA ASP A 126 -19.72 -4.72 -0.04
C ASP A 126 -18.99 -5.30 1.20
N LYS A 127 -17.67 -5.14 1.28
CA LYS A 127 -16.82 -5.57 2.42
C LYS A 127 -16.18 -4.41 3.17
N ILE A 128 -16.57 -3.17 2.88
CA ILE A 128 -16.07 -1.98 3.58
C ILE A 128 -16.80 -1.82 4.91
N LYS A 129 -16.04 -1.66 6.00
CA LYS A 129 -16.60 -1.37 7.32
C LYS A 129 -17.29 -0.01 7.33
N ASN A 130 -18.34 0.12 8.14
CA ASN A 130 -19.02 1.39 8.33
C ASN A 130 -18.08 2.41 9.00
N ILE A 131 -17.71 3.46 8.26
CA ILE A 131 -16.78 4.50 8.73
C ILE A 131 -17.31 5.31 9.92
N ARG A 132 -18.63 5.27 10.20
CA ARG A 132 -19.21 5.91 11.40
C ARG A 132 -18.62 5.36 12.70
N ALA A 133 -18.02 4.16 12.68
CA ALA A 133 -17.30 3.61 13.81
C ALA A 133 -16.02 4.39 14.17
N PHE A 134 -15.54 5.27 13.28
CA PHE A 134 -14.29 6.04 13.45
C PHE A 134 -14.50 7.56 13.45
N MET A 135 -15.76 8.01 13.42
CA MET A 135 -16.15 9.44 13.38
C MET A 135 -16.30 10.02 14.77
#